data_AF-A0A967YXG7-F1
#
_entry.id   AF-A0A967YXG7-F1
#
_cell.length_a   1.000
_cell.length_b   1.000
_cell.length_c   1.000
_cell.angle_alpha   90.00
_cell.angle_beta   90.00
_cell.angle_gamma   90.00
#
_symmetry.space_group_name_H-M   'P 1'
#
loop_
_entity.id
_entity.type
_entity.pdbx_description
1 polymer ?
#
loop_
_entity_poly.entity_id
_entity_poly.type
_entity_poly.pdbx_seq_one_letter_code
_entity_poly.pdbx_strand_id
1 'polypeptide(L)'
;SASYVITVCDGAFPLAATGELNGRAATTFPADRKRFADMFPKVDVRFDVNFVADGKYITSVGGALSYEPALYLVERIYSTQNAKRIAQGLVLDWDLNHVPHLIVETREIAR
;
A
#
# COMPACT_ATOMS: atom_id res chain seq x y z
N SER A 1 -0.46 18.22 -7.62
CA SER A 1 -0.59 17.12 -6.63
C SER A 1 -0.30 15.80 -7.32
N ALA A 2 0.22 14.80 -6.60
CA ALA A 2 0.42 13.46 -7.16
C ALA A 2 -0.92 12.69 -7.17
N SER A 3 -1.18 11.95 -8.26
CA SER A 3 -2.39 11.12 -8.41
C SER A 3 -2.35 9.87 -7.53
N TYR A 4 -1.16 9.31 -7.31
CA TYR A 4 -0.89 8.18 -6.42
C TYR A 4 0.44 8.40 -5.70
N VAL A 5 0.56 7.87 -4.48
CA VAL A 5 1.80 7.84 -3.70
C VAL A 5 1.98 6.43 -3.18
N ILE A 6 3.07 5.77 -3.59
CA ILE A 6 3.48 4.47 -3.07
C ILE A 6 4.63 4.65 -2.09
N THR A 7 4.58 3.96 -0.95
CA THR A 7 5.72 3.79 -0.06
C THR A 7 6.10 2.31 0.07
N VAL A 8 7.39 2.08 0.25
CA VAL A 8 7.96 0.74 0.49
C VAL A 8 8.72 0.77 1.80
N CYS A 9 8.60 -0.30 2.59
CA CYS A 9 9.33 -0.44 3.86
C CYS A 9 9.05 0.77 4.78
N ASP A 10 10.10 1.39 5.32
CA ASP A 10 10.03 2.58 6.18
C ASP A 10 9.71 3.89 5.44
N GLY A 11 9.48 3.85 4.12
CA GLY A 11 9.00 5.02 3.37
C GLY A 11 7.66 5.56 3.88
N ALA A 12 6.90 4.78 4.64
CA ALA A 12 5.68 5.22 5.30
C ALA A 12 5.94 6.25 6.42
N PHE A 13 7.10 6.22 7.10
CA PHE A 13 7.46 7.18 8.16
C PHE A 13 7.49 8.64 7.69
N PRO A 14 8.27 9.01 6.65
CA PRO A 14 8.27 10.40 6.17
C PRO A 14 6.90 10.81 5.61
N LEU A 15 6.13 9.90 5.00
CA LEU A 15 4.78 10.21 4.54
C LEU A 15 3.84 10.49 5.73
N ALA A 16 3.85 9.66 6.77
CA ALA A 16 3.06 9.88 7.98
C ALA A 16 3.42 11.19 8.69
N ALA A 17 4.71 11.56 8.71
CA ALA A 17 5.18 12.80 9.29
C ALA A 17 4.60 14.07 8.64
N THR A 18 4.14 13.99 7.38
CA THR A 18 3.42 15.09 6.73
C THR A 18 1.98 15.27 7.23
N GLY A 19 1.44 14.28 7.94
CA GLY A 19 0.04 14.23 8.37
C GLY A 19 -0.94 13.68 7.32
N GLU A 20 -0.47 13.35 6.12
CA GLU A 20 -1.31 12.87 5.01
C GLU A 20 -1.96 11.49 5.27
N LEU A 21 -1.39 10.69 6.18
CA LEU A 21 -1.93 9.39 6.61
C LEU A 21 -2.84 9.47 7.85
N ASN A 22 -3.08 10.66 8.40
CA ASN A 22 -3.97 10.80 9.57
C ASN A 22 -5.39 10.33 9.23
N GLY A 23 -5.92 9.39 10.02
CA GLY A 23 -7.24 8.79 9.85
C GLY A 23 -7.32 7.75 8.72
N ARG A 24 -6.18 7.36 8.12
CA ARG A 24 -6.10 6.39 7.03
C ARG A 24 -5.50 5.08 7.48
N ALA A 25 -5.89 4.00 6.81
CA ALA A 25 -5.23 2.72 6.96
C ALA A 25 -3.85 2.74 6.28
N ALA A 26 -2.84 2.18 6.95
CA ALA A 26 -1.49 2.06 6.39
C ALA A 26 -0.74 0.85 6.95
N THR A 27 0.35 0.46 6.30
CA THR A 27 1.34 -0.49 6.83
C THR A 27 2.77 -0.02 6.53
N THR A 28 3.76 -0.68 7.11
CA THR A 28 5.19 -0.40 6.91
C THR A 28 5.99 -1.69 7.10
N PHE A 29 7.31 -1.62 7.19
CA PHE A 29 8.17 -2.77 7.41
C PHE A 29 7.75 -3.56 8.68
N PRO A 30 7.66 -4.90 8.65
CA PRO A 30 7.05 -5.67 9.73
C PRO A 30 7.66 -5.42 11.12
N ALA A 31 8.99 -5.29 11.20
CA ALA A 31 9.69 -5.07 12.47
C ALA A 31 9.41 -3.68 13.06
N ASP A 32 9.05 -2.69 12.22
CA ASP A 32 8.87 -1.31 12.61
C ASP A 32 7.40 -0.90 12.77
N ARG A 33 6.44 -1.77 12.46
CA ARG A 33 5.00 -1.43 12.55
C ARG A 33 4.56 -0.98 13.93
N LYS A 34 5.07 -1.62 15.00
CA LYS A 34 4.75 -1.19 16.38
C LYS A 34 5.27 0.22 16.63
N ARG A 35 6.52 0.48 16.28
CA ARG A 35 7.15 1.80 16.41
C ARG A 35 6.40 2.84 15.58
N PHE A 36 5.98 2.48 14.37
CA PHE A 36 5.20 3.34 13.48
C PHE A 36 3.85 3.71 14.10
N ALA A 37 3.13 2.75 14.67
CA ALA A 37 1.88 2.99 15.39
C ALA A 37 2.07 3.89 16.63
N ASP A 38 3.15 3.65 17.40
CA ASP A 38 3.49 4.45 18.58
C ASP A 38 3.81 5.91 18.20
N MET A 39 4.52 6.13 17.08
CA MET A 39 4.90 7.46 16.59
C MET A 39 3.76 8.21 15.90
N PHE A 40 2.85 7.49 15.24
CA PHE A 40 1.76 8.07 14.46
C PHE A 40 0.40 7.51 14.89
N PRO A 41 -0.09 7.83 16.11
CA PRO A 41 -1.28 7.23 16.69
C PRO A 41 -2.60 7.56 15.97
N LYS A 42 -2.57 8.50 15.02
CA LYS A 42 -3.71 8.83 14.16
C LYS A 42 -3.79 7.96 12.90
N VAL A 43 -2.76 7.17 12.60
CA VAL A 43 -2.74 6.25 11.47
C VAL A 43 -3.31 4.90 11.93
N ASP A 44 -4.22 4.33 11.14
CA ASP A 44 -4.77 3.01 11.39
C ASP A 44 -3.80 1.94 10.84
N VAL A 45 -2.82 1.57 11.68
CA VAL A 45 -1.71 0.68 11.27
C VAL A 45 -2.17 -0.78 11.21
N ARG A 46 -1.96 -1.43 10.06
CA ARG A 46 -2.33 -2.83 9.78
C ARG A 46 -1.12 -3.76 9.83
N PHE A 47 -1.24 -4.87 10.58
CA PHE A 47 -0.11 -5.75 10.93
C PHE A 47 -0.06 -7.07 10.13
N ASP A 48 -1.11 -7.47 9.42
CA ASP A 48 -1.19 -8.78 8.74
C ASP A 48 -1.42 -8.65 7.23
N VAL A 49 -0.91 -7.57 6.64
CA VAL A 49 -1.02 -7.26 5.22
C VAL A 49 0.34 -6.89 4.64
N ASN A 50 0.59 -7.29 3.39
CA ASN A 50 1.79 -6.91 2.66
C ASN A 50 1.69 -5.47 2.16
N PHE A 51 0.49 -5.02 1.78
CA PHE A 51 0.22 -3.62 1.46
C PHE A 51 -1.20 -3.18 1.85
N VAL A 52 -1.35 -1.87 2.02
CA VAL A 52 -2.64 -1.19 2.19
C VAL A 52 -2.79 -0.16 1.09
N ALA A 53 -3.95 -0.12 0.44
CA ALA A 53 -4.37 0.94 -0.46
C ALA A 53 -5.56 1.71 0.15
N ASP A 54 -5.34 2.95 0.57
CA ASP A 54 -6.37 3.85 1.10
C ASP A 54 -6.43 5.11 0.23
N GLY A 55 -7.39 5.13 -0.69
CA GLY A 55 -7.51 6.16 -1.72
C GLY A 55 -6.26 6.21 -2.62
N LYS A 56 -5.56 7.34 -2.62
CA LYS A 56 -4.34 7.55 -3.44
C LYS A 56 -3.05 7.07 -2.76
N TYR A 57 -3.11 6.70 -1.47
CA TYR A 57 -1.96 6.28 -0.70
C TYR A 57 -1.87 4.76 -0.66
N ILE A 58 -0.74 4.23 -1.11
CA ILE A 58 -0.45 2.79 -1.10
C ILE A 58 0.81 2.59 -0.27
N THR A 59 0.70 1.91 0.86
CA THR A 59 1.82 1.69 1.79
C THR A 59 2.10 0.20 1.88
N SER A 60 3.36 -0.21 1.98
CA SER A 60 3.75 -1.63 1.92
C SER A 60 4.95 -2.00 2.77
N VAL A 61 5.08 -3.30 3.04
CA VAL A 61 6.19 -3.89 3.80
C VAL A 61 7.54 -3.79 3.09
N GLY A 62 7.59 -3.63 1.77
CA GLY A 62 8.83 -3.55 1.00
C GLY A 62 9.52 -4.90 0.71
N GLY A 63 10.83 -4.90 0.51
CA GLY A 63 11.59 -6.09 0.10
C GLY A 63 11.10 -6.67 -1.24
N ALA A 64 11.12 -8.00 -1.38
CA ALA A 64 10.55 -8.66 -2.56
C ALA A 64 9.04 -8.41 -2.71
N LEU A 65 8.33 -8.16 -1.61
CA LEU A 65 6.89 -7.88 -1.63
C LEU A 65 6.57 -6.46 -2.14
N SER A 66 7.58 -5.63 -2.41
CA SER A 66 7.38 -4.31 -3.05
C SER A 66 6.81 -4.39 -4.47
N TYR A 67 6.91 -5.54 -5.14
CA TYR A 67 6.28 -5.75 -6.45
C TYR A 67 4.76 -5.84 -6.35
N GLU A 68 4.21 -6.29 -5.23
CA GLU A 68 2.76 -6.43 -5.06
C GLU A 68 2.00 -5.09 -5.13
N PRO A 69 2.33 -4.04 -4.36
CA PRO A 69 1.67 -2.73 -4.50
C PRO A 69 1.96 -2.07 -5.86
N ALA A 70 3.10 -2.38 -6.49
CA ALA A 70 3.43 -1.88 -7.82
C ALA A 70 2.54 -2.51 -8.91
N LEU A 71 2.38 -3.84 -8.87
CA LEU A 71 1.50 -4.57 -9.78
C LEU A 71 0.03 -4.23 -9.54
N TYR A 72 -0.38 -4.06 -8.29
CA TYR A 72 -1.70 -3.51 -7.94
C TYR A 72 -1.94 -2.13 -8.56
N LEU A 73 -0.95 -1.22 -8.49
CA LEU A 73 -1.08 0.08 -9.14
C LEU A 73 -1.20 -0.03 -10.67
N VAL A 74 -0.45 -0.94 -11.30
CA VAL A 74 -0.58 -1.22 -12.74
C VAL A 74 -2.00 -1.68 -13.08
N GLU A 75 -2.61 -2.56 -12.27
CA GLU A 75 -4.02 -2.94 -12.46
C GLU A 75 -4.93 -1.73 -12.42
N ARG A 76 -4.69 -0.82 -11.46
CA ARG A 76 -5.55 0.33 -11.21
C ARG A 76 -5.49 1.39 -12.31
N ILE A 77 -4.32 1.58 -12.93
CA ILE A 77 -4.09 2.66 -13.90
C ILE A 77 -4.04 2.17 -15.35
N TYR A 78 -3.88 0.86 -15.59
CA TYR A 78 -3.87 0.27 -16.92
C TYR A 78 -4.89 -0.86 -17.05
N SER A 79 -4.56 -2.05 -16.54
CA SER A 79 -5.43 -3.23 -16.54
C SER A 79 -4.77 -4.41 -15.81
N THR A 80 -5.59 -5.34 -15.33
CA THR A 80 -5.14 -6.65 -14.80
C THR A 80 -4.27 -7.42 -15.79
N GLN A 81 -4.60 -7.39 -17.09
CA GLN A 81 -3.82 -8.08 -18.13
C GLN A 81 -2.40 -7.52 -18.26
N ASN A 82 -2.24 -6.20 -18.13
CA ASN A 82 -0.92 -5.57 -18.16
C ASN A 82 -0.10 -5.90 -16.92
N ALA A 83 -0.71 -5.90 -15.73
CA ALA A 83 -0.03 -6.32 -14.51
C ALA A 83 0.46 -7.78 -14.61
N LYS A 84 -0.41 -8.70 -15.06
CA LYS A 84 -0.03 -10.11 -15.27
C LYS A 84 1.12 -10.27 -16.27
N ARG A 85 1.11 -9.52 -17.37
CA ARG A 85 2.20 -9.55 -18.36
C ARG A 85 3.53 -9.06 -17.77
N ILE A 86 3.51 -8.00 -16.95
CA ILE A 86 4.71 -7.50 -16.27
C ILE A 86 5.19 -8.53 -15.24
N ALA A 87 4.29 -9.08 -14.43
CA ALA A 87 4.61 -10.11 -13.44
C ALA A 87 5.27 -11.35 -14.07
N GLN A 88 4.73 -11.83 -15.20
CA GLN A 88 5.35 -12.93 -15.96
C GLN A 88 6.79 -12.62 -16.37
N GLY A 89 7.09 -11.41 -16.81
CA GLY A 89 8.45 -10.98 -17.15
C GLY A 89 9.40 -10.90 -15.95
N LEU A 90 8.84 -10.76 -14.74
CA LEU A 90 9.57 -10.77 -13.46
C LEU A 90 9.59 -12.15 -12.79
N VAL A 91 9.03 -13.18 -13.43
CA VAL A 91 8.89 -14.54 -12.89
C VAL A 91 8.06 -14.56 -11.59
N LEU A 92 7.02 -13.72 -11.54
CA LEU A 92 6.06 -13.65 -10.45
C LEU A 92 4.70 -14.19 -10.91
N ASP A 93 4.04 -14.98 -10.05
CA ASP A 93 2.65 -15.43 -10.27
C ASP A 93 1.70 -14.43 -9.61
N TRP A 94 1.27 -13.44 -10.37
CA TRP A 94 0.45 -12.35 -9.86
C TRP A 94 -1.06 -12.68 -9.91
N ASP A 95 -1.64 -12.82 -8.73
CA ASP A 95 -3.07 -12.84 -8.47
C ASP A 95 -3.37 -12.05 -7.20
N LEU A 96 -4.07 -10.91 -7.35
CA LEU A 96 -4.41 -10.04 -6.22
C LEU A 96 -5.18 -10.80 -5.13
N ASN A 97 -5.96 -11.83 -5.46
CA ASN A 97 -6.73 -12.61 -4.49
C ASN A 97 -5.85 -13.46 -3.55
N HIS A 98 -4.60 -13.71 -3.93
CA HIS A 98 -3.65 -14.50 -3.14
C HIS A 98 -2.66 -13.62 -2.36
N VAL A 99 -2.75 -12.30 -2.49
CA VAL A 99 -1.89 -11.35 -1.80
C VAL A 99 -2.58 -10.87 -0.52
N PRO A 100 -1.96 -10.98 0.66
CA PRO A 100 -2.49 -10.36 1.88
C PRO A 100 -2.49 -8.83 1.73
N HIS A 101 -3.67 -8.22 1.59
CA HIS A 101 -3.79 -6.79 1.40
C HIS A 101 -5.08 -6.22 2.01
N LEU A 102 -5.12 -4.89 2.13
CA LEU A 102 -6.35 -4.16 2.44
C LEU A 102 -6.55 -3.07 1.40
N ILE A 103 -7.69 -3.08 0.71
CA ILE A 103 -8.16 -1.96 -0.10
C ILE A 103 -9.30 -1.30 0.65
N VAL A 104 -9.12 -0.02 1.00
CA VAL A 104 -10.18 0.82 1.55
C VAL A 104 -10.83 1.52 0.38
N GLU A 105 -12.04 1.08 0.02
CA GLU A 105 -12.84 1.77 -0.97
C GLU A 105 -13.17 3.18 -0.49
N THR A 106 -13.16 4.13 -1.42
CA THR A 106 -13.45 5.54 -1.13
C THR A 106 -14.76 5.63 -0.38
N ARG A 107 -14.74 6.08 0.89
CA ARG A 107 -15.97 6.47 1.59
C ARG A 107 -16.62 7.55 0.74
N GLU A 108 -17.86 7.34 0.31
CA GLU A 108 -18.66 8.46 -0.19
C GLU A 108 -18.58 9.58 0.84
N ILE A 109 -17.99 10.70 0.45
CA ILE A 109 -18.12 11.92 1.22
C ILE A 109 -19.59 12.29 1.02
N ALA A 110 -20.43 11.97 2.00
CA ALA A 110 -21.77 12.52 2.08
C ALA A 110 -21.63 14.04 1.93
N ARG A 111 -22.14 14.57 0.82
CA ARG A 111 -22.20 16.00 0.56
C ARG A 111 -23.15 16.68 1.53
#